data_AF-A0A1Y4V008-F1
#
_entry.id   AF-A0A1Y4V008-F1
#
_cell.length_a   1.000
_cell.length_b   1.000
_cell.length_c   1.000
_cell.angle_alpha   90.00
_cell.angle_beta   90.00
_cell.angle_gamma   90.00
#
_symmetry.space_group_name_H-M   'P 1'
#
loop_
_entity.id
_entity.type
_entity.pdbx_description
1 polymer ?
#
loop_
_entity_poly.entity_id
_entity_poly.type
_entity_poly.pdbx_seq_one_letter_code
_entity_poly.pdbx_strand_id
1 'polypeptide(L)'
;MGKSTLTEPEMYALLAKNLSYLRKSRGGLSQKAVARILRLPPKTIMNYENCRSTPLAYAVLRLAEYYGCSVEDLLTKNLTERK
;
A
#
# COMPACT_ATOMS: atom_id res chain seq x y z
N MET A 1 15.42 -1.04 -23.41
CA MET A 1 15.05 -0.35 -22.15
C MET A 1 15.64 -1.16 -21.00
N GLY A 2 16.65 -0.63 -20.30
CA GLY A 2 17.22 -1.30 -19.13
C GLY A 2 16.13 -1.50 -18.08
N LYS A 3 15.91 -2.74 -17.64
CA LYS A 3 15.06 -2.99 -16.48
C LYS A 3 15.71 -2.28 -15.30
N SER A 4 15.16 -1.16 -14.83
CA SER A 4 15.53 -0.64 -13.52
C SER A 4 15.15 -1.72 -12.52
N THR A 5 16.14 -2.36 -11.91
CA THR A 5 15.91 -3.40 -10.91
C THR A 5 15.44 -2.71 -9.64
N LEU A 6 14.12 -2.61 -9.46
CA LEU A 6 13.53 -2.14 -8.22
C LEU A 6 13.98 -3.07 -7.09
N THR A 7 14.61 -2.51 -6.08
CA THR A 7 15.03 -3.26 -4.90
C THR A 7 13.84 -3.50 -3.98
N GLU A 8 13.94 -4.52 -3.14
CA GLU A 8 12.90 -4.85 -2.16
C GLU A 8 12.60 -3.68 -1.19
N PRO A 9 13.59 -2.94 -0.64
CA PRO A 9 13.32 -1.74 0.16
C PRO A 9 12.58 -0.63 -0.59
N GLU A 10 12.92 -0.38 -1.86
CA GLU A 10 12.24 0.64 -2.67
C GLU A 10 10.77 0.26 -2.90
N MET A 11 10.51 -1.02 -3.17
CA MET A 11 9.15 -1.55 -3.31
C MET A 11 8.32 -1.35 -2.02
N TYR A 12 8.92 -1.57 -0.85
CA TYR A 12 8.27 -1.32 0.43
C TYR A 12 8.00 0.16 0.71
N ALA A 13 8.95 1.03 0.36
CA ALA A 13 8.77 2.48 0.47
C ALA A 13 7.64 2.98 -0.44
N LEU A 14 7.57 2.48 -1.68
CA LEU A 14 6.48 2.78 -2.62
C LEU A 14 5.13 2.33 -2.08
N LEU A 15 5.03 1.07 -1.63
CA LEU A 15 3.82 0.56 -1.01
C LEU A 15 3.35 1.46 0.15
N ALA A 16 4.23 1.76 1.11
CA ALA A 16 3.88 2.56 2.29
C ALA A 16 3.34 3.94 1.90
N LYS A 17 4.01 4.60 0.96
CA LYS A 17 3.61 5.92 0.43
C LYS A 17 2.25 5.83 -0.28
N ASN A 18 2.07 4.83 -1.14
CA ASN A 18 0.85 4.61 -1.89
C ASN A 18 -0.35 4.32 -0.99
N LEU A 19 -0.18 3.46 0.03
CA LEU A 19 -1.24 3.16 0.98
C LEU A 19 -1.70 4.40 1.75
N SER A 20 -0.75 5.19 2.25
CA SER A 20 -1.05 6.44 2.94
C SER A 20 -1.80 7.43 2.04
N TYR A 21 -1.38 7.55 0.78
CA TYR A 21 -2.05 8.39 -0.21
C TYR A 21 -3.47 7.90 -0.51
N LEU A 22 -3.64 6.63 -0.88
CA LEU A 22 -4.94 6.05 -1.24
C LEU A 22 -5.95 6.14 -0.10
N ARG A 23 -5.51 5.86 1.14
CA ARG A 23 -6.37 5.98 2.33
C ARG A 23 -6.84 7.41 2.56
N LYS A 24 -5.94 8.39 2.39
CA LYS A 24 -6.24 9.82 2.61
C LYS A 24 -7.11 10.38 1.47
N SER A 25 -6.85 10.01 0.22
CA SER A 25 -7.57 10.52 -0.94
C SER A 25 -8.94 9.88 -1.13
N ARG A 26 -9.13 8.61 -0.73
CA ARG A 26 -10.40 7.88 -0.85
C ARG A 26 -11.15 7.83 0.47
N GLY A 27 -11.70 8.98 0.86
CA GLY A 27 -12.63 9.10 2.00
C GLY A 27 -11.98 9.40 3.35
N GLY A 28 -10.65 9.57 3.42
CA GLY A 28 -9.96 10.06 4.62
C GLY A 28 -10.07 9.13 5.83
N LEU A 29 -10.24 7.82 5.62
CA LEU A 29 -10.45 6.86 6.69
C LEU A 29 -9.22 6.75 7.60
N SER A 30 -9.46 6.46 8.88
CA SER A 30 -8.36 6.13 9.81
C SER A 30 -7.73 4.78 9.47
N GLN A 31 -6.46 4.58 9.83
CA GLN A 31 -5.75 3.31 9.65
C GLN A 31 -6.52 2.13 10.29
N LYS A 32 -7.09 2.36 11.48
CA LYS A 32 -7.91 1.38 12.20
C LYS A 32 -9.20 1.04 11.45
N ALA A 33 -9.82 2.01 10.79
CA ALA A 33 -11.02 1.79 9.99
C ALA A 33 -10.71 0.90 8.78
N VAL A 34 -9.65 1.20 8.03
CA VAL A 34 -9.20 0.38 6.89
C VAL A 34 -8.84 -1.04 7.34
N ALA A 35 -8.08 -1.19 8.44
CA ALA A 35 -7.74 -2.50 8.99
C ALA A 35 -9.00 -3.35 9.27
N ARG A 36 -10.03 -2.74 9.89
CA ARG A 36 -11.29 -3.41 10.19
C ARG A 36 -12.06 -3.81 8.92
N ILE A 37 -12.14 -2.94 7.91
CA ILE A 37 -12.78 -3.24 6.61
C ILE A 37 -12.11 -4.44 5.95
N LEU A 38 -10.77 -4.47 5.98
CA LEU A 38 -9.96 -5.53 5.39
C LEU A 38 -9.85 -6.78 6.27
N ARG A 39 -10.46 -6.78 7.46
CA ARG A 39 -10.35 -7.85 8.47
C ARG A 39 -8.91 -8.16 8.85
N LEU A 40 -8.07 -7.14 8.90
CA LEU A 40 -6.67 -7.20 9.32
C LEU A 40 -6.52 -6.76 10.79
N PRO A 41 -5.45 -7.19 11.48
CA PRO A 41 -5.14 -6.69 12.81
C PRO A 41 -5.07 -5.15 12.85
N PRO A 42 -5.53 -4.49 13.94
CA PRO A 42 -5.66 -3.03 13.98
C PRO A 42 -4.39 -2.24 13.69
N LYS A 43 -3.21 -2.81 14.01
CA LYS A 43 -1.90 -2.16 13.79
C LYS A 43 -1.32 -2.42 12.39
N THR A 44 -1.94 -3.29 11.59
CA THR A 44 -1.37 -3.73 10.31
C THR A 44 -1.19 -2.58 9.32
N ILE A 45 -2.24 -1.77 9.10
CA ILE A 45 -2.18 -0.63 8.17
C ILE A 45 -1.17 0.42 8.66
N MET A 46 -1.17 0.70 9.96
CA MET A 46 -0.19 1.59 10.59
C MET A 46 1.24 1.10 10.36
N ASN A 47 1.49 -0.20 10.52
CA ASN A 47 2.83 -0.74 10.33
C ASN A 47 3.26 -0.68 8.86
N TYR A 48 2.37 -0.97 7.91
CA TYR A 48 2.67 -0.87 6.48
C TYR A 48 2.96 0.57 6.06
N GLU A 49 2.13 1.54 6.45
CA GLU A 49 2.33 2.95 6.10
C GLU A 49 3.59 3.57 6.72
N ASN A 50 4.12 2.98 7.79
CA ASN A 50 5.35 3.44 8.46
C ASN A 50 6.56 2.53 8.20
N CYS A 51 6.49 1.63 7.20
CA CYS A 51 7.56 0.67 6.88
C CYS A 51 8.04 -0.18 8.08
N ARG A 52 7.18 -0.43 9.08
CA ARG A 52 7.52 -1.23 10.29
C ARG A 52 7.35 -2.73 10.08
N SER A 53 6.63 -3.14 9.05
CA SER A 53 6.47 -4.53 8.67
C SER A 53 6.19 -4.65 7.19
N THR A 54 6.63 -5.74 6.59
CA THR A 54 6.35 -6.07 5.20
C THR A 54 5.03 -6.84 5.12
N PRO A 55 4.14 -6.52 4.18
CA PRO A 55 2.92 -7.31 3.98
C PRO A 55 3.25 -8.65 3.33
N LEU A 56 2.48 -9.67 3.71
CA LEU A 56 2.41 -10.91 2.94
C LEU A 56 1.72 -10.64 1.59
N ALA A 57 2.02 -11.46 0.58
CA ALA A 57 1.41 -11.34 -0.76
C ALA A 57 -0.13 -11.26 -0.70
N TYR A 58 -0.76 -12.04 0.18
CA TYR A 58 -2.20 -11.99 0.41
C TYR A 58 -2.68 -10.60 0.86
N ALA A 59 -1.99 -9.95 1.79
CA ALA A 59 -2.37 -8.61 2.25
C ALA A 59 -2.24 -7.57 1.13
N VAL A 60 -1.19 -7.68 0.30
CA VAL A 60 -0.99 -6.78 -0.85
C VAL A 60 -2.14 -6.94 -1.85
N LEU A 61 -2.54 -8.17 -2.16
CA LEU A 61 -3.66 -8.45 -3.05
C LEU A 61 -4.96 -7.83 -2.52
N ARG A 62 -5.27 -8.01 -1.24
CA ARG A 62 -6.48 -7.43 -0.60
C ARG A 62 -6.47 -5.91 -0.62
N LEU A 63 -5.32 -5.28 -0.45
CA LEU A 63 -5.16 -3.83 -0.51
C LEU A 63 -5.38 -3.32 -1.95
N ALA A 64 -4.80 -4.00 -2.94
CA ALA A 64 -4.97 -3.68 -4.34
C ALA A 64 -6.45 -3.79 -4.78
N GLU A 65 -7.13 -4.88 -4.41
CA GLU A 65 -8.58 -5.07 -4.64
C GLU A 65 -9.41 -3.93 -4.01
N TYR A 66 -9.15 -3.61 -2.74
CA TYR A 66 -9.90 -2.60 -2.00
C TYR A 66 -9.75 -1.19 -2.60
N TYR A 67 -8.54 -0.84 -3.06
CA TYR A 67 -8.28 0.44 -3.69
C TYR A 67 -8.51 0.44 -5.21
N GLY A 68 -8.91 -0.69 -5.80
CA GLY A 68 -9.19 -0.80 -7.23
C GLY A 68 -7.96 -0.49 -8.11
N CYS A 69 -6.78 -0.96 -7.72
CA CYS A 69 -5.56 -0.90 -8.52
C CYS A 69 -4.93 -2.29 -8.66
N SER A 70 -3.96 -2.45 -9.55
CA SER A 70 -3.19 -3.70 -9.64
C SER A 70 -2.15 -3.79 -8.52
N VAL A 71 -1.76 -5.02 -8.16
CA VAL A 71 -0.65 -5.26 -7.23
C VAL A 71 0.65 -4.64 -7.77
N GLU A 72 0.90 -4.75 -9.07
CA GLU A 72 2.05 -4.13 -9.72
C GLU A 72 2.05 -2.61 -9.57
N ASP A 73 0.91 -1.94 -9.83
CA ASP A 73 0.79 -0.49 -9.65
C ASP A 73 1.06 -0.08 -8.21
N LEU A 74 0.53 -0.83 -7.25
CA LEU A 74 0.68 -0.57 -5.83
C LEU A 74 2.13 -0.69 -5.36
N LEU A 75 2.92 -1.56 -5.97
CA LEU A 75 4.31 -1.87 -5.57
C LEU A 75 5.37 -1.13 -6.38
N THR A 76 5.09 -0.75 -7.64
CA THR A 76 6.13 -0.27 -8.57
C THR A 76 5.95 1.18 -9.03
N LYS A 77 4.78 1.78 -8.80
CA LYS A 77 4.49 3.15 -9.25
C LYS A 77 4.31 4.07 -8.05
N ASN A 78 4.71 5.32 -8.21
CA ASN A 78 4.41 6.37 -7.23
C ASN A 78 3.02 6.95 -7.53
N LEU A 79 2.00 6.48 -6.82
CA LEU A 79 0.61 6.87 -7.07
C LEU A 79 0.31 8.30 -6.62
N THR A 80 1.18 8.94 -5.84
CA THR A 80 1.00 10.34 -5.41
C THR A 80 1.23 11.35 -6.53
N GLU A 81 1.85 10.92 -7.64
CA GLU A 81 2.18 11.76 -8.79
C GLU A 81 1.20 11.59 -9.95
N ARG A 82 0.18 10.73 -9.82
CA ARG A 82 -0.89 10.65 -10.80
C ARG A 82 -1.76 11.92 -10.67
N LYS A 83 -1.67 12.79 -11.68
CA LYS A 83 -2.61 13.89 -11.91
C LYS A 83 -3.91 13.36 -12.49
#